data_AF-A0A850C6Q8-F1
#
_entry.id   AF-A0A850C6Q8-F1
#
_cell.length_a   1.000
_cell.length_b   1.000
_cell.length_c   1.000
_cell.angle_alpha   90.00
_cell.angle_beta   90.00
_cell.angle_gamma   90.00
#
_symmetry.space_group_name_H-M   'P 1'
#
loop_
_entity.id
_entity.type
_entity.pdbx_description
1 polymer ?
#
loop_
_entity_poly.entity_id
_entity_poly.type
_entity_poly.pdbx_seq_one_letter_code
_entity_poly.pdbx_strand_id
1 'polypeptide(L)'
;MPGSSPKNVEDEPPRRKAVKTKQQTPSYEGRPYAKPEEELVDQGLQFDIGTLLSRRGVLFAGAGAAALGLAACSDSGDSSGSGTTTAASAEDLTEIPEETAGPYPGDGSNGPDILEQSGVVRSDIRSSFGDSTTAAEGVGLDIELTLYDMANDNARFEGAAVYLWHCNRDGEYSMYSEAIANENYLRGVQVADADGVVKFTSIFPACYDGRWPHMHFEVYQSLADATSYSNKLRTSQLA
;
A
#
# COMPACT_ATOMS: atom_id res chain seq x y z
N MET A 1 6.34 -56.00 23.84
CA MET A 1 5.14 -56.13 24.69
C MET A 1 4.31 -54.86 24.49
N PRO A 2 2.99 -54.98 24.47
CA PRO A 2 2.06 -55.10 23.32
C PRO A 2 1.43 -53.72 23.01
N GLY A 3 0.62 -53.45 22.00
CA GLY A 3 -0.20 -54.25 21.11
C GLY A 3 -1.42 -53.42 20.67
N SER A 4 -2.17 -53.99 19.73
CA SER A 4 -3.58 -53.71 19.41
C SER A 4 -3.90 -52.71 18.30
N SER A 5 -4.12 -53.27 17.09
CA SER A 5 -5.12 -52.79 16.12
C SER A 5 -6.55 -52.92 16.68
N PRO A 6 -7.57 -52.22 16.12
CA PRO A 6 -8.40 -52.75 15.01
C PRO A 6 -8.83 -51.66 13.97
N LYS A 7 -8.83 -51.93 12.66
CA LYS A 7 -9.92 -52.41 11.75
C LYS A 7 -11.18 -51.51 11.57
N ASN A 8 -11.28 -50.98 10.34
CA ASN A 8 -12.40 -50.92 9.37
C ASN A 8 -13.78 -50.34 9.73
N VAL A 9 -14.36 -49.66 8.71
CA VAL A 9 -15.72 -49.78 8.10
C VAL A 9 -16.17 -48.38 7.68
N GLU A 10 -16.03 -48.04 6.39
CA GLU A 10 -17.09 -47.89 5.36
C GLU A 10 -18.12 -46.77 5.65
N ASP A 11 -18.23 -45.79 4.74
CA ASP A 11 -19.52 -45.38 4.17
C ASP A 11 -19.32 -44.39 2.99
N GLU A 12 -19.76 -44.78 1.79
CA GLU A 12 -19.97 -43.89 0.64
C GLU A 12 -21.48 -43.80 0.36
N PRO A 13 -22.05 -42.59 0.24
CA PRO A 13 -23.13 -42.40 -0.74
C PRO A 13 -23.16 -40.96 -1.34
N PRO A 14 -24.08 -40.62 -2.26
CA PRO A 14 -24.29 -41.12 -3.62
C PRO A 14 -24.10 -40.02 -4.71
N ARG A 15 -23.95 -40.41 -5.99
CA ARG A 15 -23.90 -39.51 -7.17
C ARG A 15 -25.16 -38.64 -7.32
N ARG A 16 -25.00 -37.32 -7.52
CA ARG A 16 -26.03 -36.42 -8.07
C ARG A 16 -25.71 -36.03 -9.52
N LYS A 17 -26.72 -36.08 -10.38
CA LYS A 17 -26.67 -35.72 -11.81
C LYS A 17 -26.54 -34.19 -11.98
N ALA A 18 -25.71 -33.76 -12.93
CA ALA A 18 -25.45 -32.36 -13.25
C ALA A 18 -26.66 -31.66 -13.88
N VAL A 19 -27.03 -30.51 -13.33
CA VAL A 19 -27.92 -29.51 -13.97
C VAL A 19 -27.05 -28.62 -14.86
N LYS A 20 -27.36 -28.54 -16.15
CA LYS A 20 -26.72 -27.57 -17.07
C LYS A 20 -27.33 -26.19 -16.87
N THR A 21 -26.68 -25.36 -16.07
CA THR A 21 -27.02 -23.93 -15.92
C THR A 21 -26.42 -23.15 -17.10
N LYS A 22 -27.22 -22.34 -17.79
CA LYS A 22 -26.71 -21.36 -18.78
C LYS A 22 -25.79 -20.38 -18.03
N GLN A 23 -24.51 -20.34 -18.38
CA GLN A 23 -23.55 -19.38 -17.82
C GLN A 23 -23.96 -17.96 -18.26
N GLN A 24 -24.46 -17.17 -17.32
CA GLN A 24 -24.52 -15.71 -17.46
C GLN A 24 -23.12 -15.19 -17.15
N THR A 25 -22.52 -14.45 -18.07
CA THR A 25 -21.24 -13.77 -17.82
C THR A 25 -21.45 -12.72 -16.73
N PRO A 26 -20.70 -12.76 -15.63
CA PRO A 26 -20.83 -11.76 -14.58
C PRO A 26 -20.34 -10.40 -15.09
N SER A 27 -21.02 -9.35 -14.63
CA SER A 27 -20.80 -7.97 -15.06
C SER A 27 -21.04 -7.01 -13.90
N TYR A 28 -20.31 -5.90 -13.87
CA TYR A 28 -20.45 -4.83 -12.89
C TYR A 28 -20.67 -3.51 -13.64
N GLU A 29 -21.73 -2.78 -13.28
CA GLU A 29 -22.14 -1.53 -13.94
C GLU A 29 -22.23 -1.61 -15.49
N GLY A 30 -22.67 -2.76 -16.01
CA GLY A 30 -22.81 -3.00 -17.45
C GLY A 30 -21.51 -3.35 -18.18
N ARG A 31 -20.38 -3.48 -17.48
CA ARG A 31 -19.10 -3.96 -18.02
C ARG A 31 -18.94 -5.46 -17.76
N PRO A 32 -18.63 -6.29 -18.77
CA PRO A 32 -18.34 -7.70 -18.55
C PRO A 32 -17.04 -7.85 -17.76
N TYR A 33 -16.97 -8.84 -16.89
CA TYR A 33 -15.71 -9.17 -16.19
C TYR A 33 -14.65 -9.57 -17.21
N ALA A 34 -13.41 -9.11 -16.98
CA ALA A 34 -12.27 -9.51 -17.81
C ALA A 34 -11.97 -11.00 -17.61
N LYS A 35 -12.20 -11.49 -16.40
CA LYS A 35 -12.13 -12.90 -16.02
C LYS A 35 -13.47 -13.33 -15.42
N PRO A 36 -14.36 -13.97 -16.20
CA PRO A 36 -15.70 -14.39 -15.79
C PRO A 36 -15.76 -15.34 -14.58
N GLU A 37 -14.64 -15.97 -14.26
CA GLU A 37 -14.48 -16.97 -13.20
C GLU A 37 -14.01 -16.39 -11.85
N GLU A 38 -13.62 -15.12 -11.79
CA GLU A 38 -13.07 -14.47 -10.59
C GLU A 38 -14.07 -13.46 -10.00
N GLU A 39 -14.03 -13.25 -8.67
CA GLU A 39 -14.88 -12.27 -8.00
C GLU A 39 -14.50 -10.83 -8.41
N LEU A 40 -15.39 -9.86 -8.15
CA LEU A 40 -15.19 -8.45 -8.53
C LEU A 40 -13.86 -7.88 -8.00
N VAL A 41 -13.43 -8.37 -6.83
CA VAL A 41 -12.21 -7.94 -6.12
C VAL A 41 -10.92 -8.52 -6.69
N ASP A 42 -11.01 -9.54 -7.55
CA ASP A 42 -9.86 -10.28 -8.11
C ASP A 42 -9.53 -9.89 -9.55
N GLN A 43 -10.21 -8.88 -10.11
CA GLN A 43 -10.02 -8.47 -11.51
C GLN A 43 -8.67 -7.74 -11.77
N GLY A 44 -7.87 -7.46 -10.72
CA GLY A 44 -6.52 -6.90 -10.81
C GLY A 44 -6.44 -5.41 -11.16
N LEU A 45 -5.23 -4.83 -11.06
CA LEU A 45 -4.93 -3.39 -11.20
C LEU A 45 -5.48 -2.73 -12.49
N GLN A 46 -5.57 -3.50 -13.58
CA GLN A 46 -6.13 -3.03 -14.86
C GLN A 46 -7.63 -2.68 -14.76
N PHE A 47 -8.36 -3.34 -13.86
CA PHE A 47 -9.78 -3.07 -13.58
C PHE A 47 -9.96 -1.83 -12.69
N ASP A 48 -9.05 -1.60 -11.74
CA ASP A 48 -9.08 -0.46 -10.82
C ASP A 48 -8.71 0.87 -11.50
N ILE A 49 -7.80 0.85 -12.48
CA ILE A 49 -7.48 2.03 -13.31
C ILE A 49 -8.72 2.53 -14.07
N GLY A 50 -9.53 1.61 -14.61
CA GLY A 50 -10.79 1.93 -15.30
C GLY A 50 -11.91 2.44 -14.39
N THR A 51 -11.77 2.25 -13.08
CA THR A 51 -12.72 2.68 -12.04
C THR A 51 -12.32 4.03 -11.43
N LEU A 52 -11.03 4.32 -11.31
CA LEU A 52 -10.54 5.64 -10.87
C LEU A 52 -10.75 6.73 -11.94
N LEU A 53 -10.72 6.38 -13.22
CA LEU A 53 -10.99 7.32 -14.31
C LEU A 53 -12.47 7.69 -14.46
N SER A 54 -13.42 6.90 -13.93
CA SER A 54 -14.84 7.27 -13.91
C SER A 54 -15.21 8.21 -12.75
N ARG A 55 -14.50 8.10 -11.62
CA ARG A 55 -14.72 8.95 -10.44
C ARG A 55 -14.22 10.40 -10.60
N ARG A 56 -13.24 10.64 -11.49
CA ARG A 56 -12.81 12.01 -11.88
C ARG A 56 -13.81 12.75 -12.79
N GLY A 57 -14.89 12.10 -13.23
CA GLY A 57 -15.94 12.71 -14.06
C GLY A 57 -17.06 13.44 -13.30
N VAL A 58 -17.12 13.39 -11.96
CA VAL A 58 -18.25 13.92 -11.17
C VAL A 58 -17.97 15.27 -10.50
N LEU A 59 -16.75 15.80 -10.58
CA LEU A 59 -16.35 17.06 -9.94
C LEU A 59 -16.48 18.32 -10.82
N PHE A 60 -17.33 18.30 -11.85
CA PHE A 60 -17.69 19.50 -12.65
C PHE A 60 -19.20 19.81 -12.69
N ALA A 61 -19.99 19.27 -11.77
CA ALA A 61 -21.42 19.60 -11.65
C ALA A 61 -21.76 20.02 -10.22
N GLY A 62 -21.46 21.26 -9.85
CA GLY A 62 -21.73 21.76 -8.49
C GLY A 62 -21.66 23.29 -8.34
N ALA A 63 -22.05 24.06 -9.35
CA ALA A 63 -22.31 25.49 -9.19
C ALA A 63 -23.83 25.72 -9.04
N GLY A 64 -24.30 26.02 -7.82
CA GLY A 64 -25.70 26.36 -7.55
C GLY A 64 -25.96 26.71 -6.08
N ALA A 65 -26.36 27.96 -5.83
CA ALA A 65 -26.44 28.65 -4.54
C ALA A 65 -27.63 28.27 -3.62
N ALA A 66 -27.45 28.38 -2.30
CA ALA A 66 -28.49 28.81 -1.32
C ALA A 66 -27.87 29.12 0.07
N ALA A 67 -28.56 29.99 0.84
CA ALA A 67 -28.02 30.87 1.87
C ALA A 67 -28.36 30.50 3.34
N LEU A 68 -27.52 31.02 4.26
CA LEU A 68 -27.74 31.47 5.67
C LEU A 68 -28.30 30.52 6.76
N GLY A 69 -27.51 30.36 7.84
CA GLY A 69 -27.96 29.94 9.17
C GLY A 69 -26.79 29.86 10.20
N LEU A 70 -26.81 30.74 11.21
CA LEU A 70 -25.81 30.87 12.29
C LEU A 70 -26.00 29.83 13.42
N ALA A 71 -24.88 29.37 13.99
CA ALA A 71 -24.55 29.36 15.44
C ALA A 71 -23.93 28.05 15.99
N ALA A 72 -22.70 28.21 16.50
CA ALA A 72 -22.11 27.64 17.71
C ALA A 72 -21.96 26.11 17.87
N CYS A 73 -20.72 25.63 18.01
CA CYS A 73 -20.14 25.25 19.31
C CYS A 73 -18.68 24.77 19.16
N SER A 74 -17.83 25.23 20.08
CA SER A 74 -16.59 24.59 20.57
C SER A 74 -15.48 24.28 19.56
N ASP A 75 -14.51 25.20 19.42
CA ASP A 75 -13.18 24.85 18.93
C ASP A 75 -12.22 24.74 20.13
N SER A 76 -11.94 23.49 20.49
CA SER A 76 -10.84 23.14 21.37
C SER A 76 -9.55 23.37 20.59
N GLY A 77 -8.69 24.26 21.08
CA GLY A 77 -7.46 24.64 20.41
C GLY A 77 -6.59 23.43 20.08
N ASP A 78 -6.53 23.10 18.79
CA ASP A 78 -5.54 22.19 18.25
C ASP A 78 -4.28 22.99 17.91
N SER A 79 -3.20 22.67 18.62
CA SER A 79 -1.88 23.27 18.39
C SER A 79 -1.22 22.56 17.23
N SER A 80 -1.61 22.92 16.00
CA SER A 80 -0.90 22.51 14.80
C SER A 80 0.45 23.24 14.73
N GLY A 81 1.50 22.54 15.19
CA GLY A 81 2.89 22.95 14.98
C GLY A 81 3.22 22.82 13.50
N SER A 82 3.12 23.94 12.76
CA SER A 82 3.57 24.02 11.37
C SER A 82 5.10 23.96 11.34
N GLY A 83 5.64 22.77 11.11
CA GLY A 83 7.04 22.59 10.72
C GLY A 83 7.27 23.28 9.38
N THR A 84 8.12 24.31 9.37
CA THR A 84 8.49 25.01 8.13
C THR A 84 9.35 24.08 7.28
N THR A 85 8.79 23.53 6.21
CA THR A 85 9.55 22.82 5.17
C THR A 85 10.30 23.86 4.32
N THR A 86 11.62 23.91 4.47
CA THR A 86 12.46 24.70 3.56
C THR A 86 12.61 23.88 2.27
N ALA A 87 11.92 24.28 1.21
CA ALA A 87 12.11 23.67 -0.10
C ALA A 87 13.56 23.91 -0.56
N ALA A 88 14.33 22.83 -0.72
CA ALA A 88 15.68 22.90 -1.26
C ALA A 88 15.64 23.44 -2.69
N SER A 89 16.50 24.42 -2.99
CA SER A 89 16.68 24.93 -4.35
C SER A 89 17.39 23.88 -5.21
N ALA A 90 16.88 23.64 -6.42
CA ALA A 90 17.25 22.52 -7.30
C ALA A 90 18.66 22.60 -7.94
N GLU A 91 19.48 23.58 -7.56
CA GLU A 91 20.70 23.96 -8.28
C GLU A 91 21.94 23.12 -7.90
N ASP A 92 21.85 22.25 -6.89
CA ASP A 92 22.94 21.36 -6.48
C ASP A 92 22.40 20.07 -5.82
N LEU A 93 21.58 19.32 -6.57
CA LEU A 93 21.08 18.03 -6.12
C LEU A 93 22.13 16.94 -6.36
N THR A 94 22.39 16.14 -5.34
CA THR A 94 23.12 14.89 -5.45
C THR A 94 22.16 13.71 -5.41
N GLU A 95 22.49 12.64 -6.12
CA GLU A 95 21.70 11.41 -6.06
C GLU A 95 21.65 10.88 -4.63
N ILE A 96 20.49 10.36 -4.23
CA ILE A 96 20.33 9.75 -2.91
C ILE A 96 21.24 8.52 -2.77
N PRO A 97 21.92 8.32 -1.62
CA PRO A 97 22.75 7.15 -1.42
C PRO A 97 21.94 5.85 -1.52
N GLU A 98 22.51 4.87 -2.19
CA GLU A 98 21.98 3.50 -2.20
C GLU A 98 22.24 2.84 -0.84
N GLU A 99 21.20 2.29 -0.23
CA GLU A 99 21.28 1.50 1.00
C GLU A 99 20.78 0.08 0.78
N THR A 100 21.09 -0.82 1.70
CA THR A 100 20.55 -2.18 1.63
C THR A 100 19.06 -2.19 1.92
N ALA A 101 18.26 -2.96 1.17
CA ALA A 101 16.85 -3.23 1.49
C ALA A 101 16.65 -3.98 2.83
N GLY A 102 17.73 -4.58 3.35
CA GLY A 102 17.64 -5.48 4.48
C GLY A 102 16.82 -6.74 4.16
N PRO A 103 16.52 -7.56 5.16
CA PRO A 103 15.88 -8.86 4.95
C PRO A 103 14.35 -8.79 4.88
N TYR A 104 13.71 -7.63 5.07
CA TYR A 104 12.24 -7.55 5.22
C TYR A 104 11.50 -6.65 4.20
N PRO A 105 11.88 -6.64 2.91
CA PRO A 105 11.33 -5.68 1.96
C PRO A 105 9.87 -5.96 1.60
N GLY A 106 9.42 -7.20 1.51
CA GLY A 106 8.05 -7.53 1.08
C GLY A 106 7.79 -7.22 -0.40
N ASP A 107 8.84 -7.16 -1.22
CA ASP A 107 8.84 -6.81 -2.65
C ASP A 107 9.06 -8.04 -3.56
N GLY A 108 8.95 -9.25 -3.00
CA GLY A 108 9.24 -10.52 -3.68
C GLY A 108 10.73 -10.93 -3.71
N SER A 109 11.67 -10.04 -3.35
CA SER A 109 13.11 -10.37 -3.38
C SER A 109 13.54 -11.35 -2.28
N ASN A 110 12.76 -11.44 -1.20
CA ASN A 110 13.03 -12.31 -0.07
C ASN A 110 11.78 -13.02 0.46
N GLY A 111 10.99 -13.60 -0.45
CA GLY A 111 9.82 -14.42 -0.11
C GLY A 111 8.50 -13.67 -0.30
N PRO A 112 7.96 -12.97 0.72
CA PRO A 112 6.70 -12.25 0.60
C PRO A 112 6.73 -11.13 -0.44
N ASP A 113 5.59 -10.93 -1.11
CA ASP A 113 5.37 -9.86 -2.08
C ASP A 113 4.02 -9.17 -1.80
N ILE A 114 4.08 -7.88 -1.47
CA ILE A 114 2.93 -7.02 -1.22
C ILE A 114 2.63 -6.10 -2.40
N LEU A 115 3.58 -5.93 -3.32
CA LEU A 115 3.47 -4.95 -4.42
C LEU A 115 2.37 -5.34 -5.42
N GLU A 116 2.06 -6.64 -5.50
CA GLU A 116 0.98 -7.17 -6.34
C GLU A 116 -0.41 -7.13 -5.65
N GLN A 117 -0.50 -6.76 -4.35
CA GLN A 117 -1.74 -6.83 -3.60
C GLN A 117 -2.62 -5.59 -3.79
N SER A 118 -3.92 -5.80 -4.04
CA SER A 118 -4.88 -4.70 -4.06
C SER A 118 -4.96 -4.05 -2.69
N GLY A 119 -4.85 -2.72 -2.66
CA GLY A 119 -4.82 -1.92 -1.44
C GLY A 119 -3.42 -1.47 -1.01
N VAL A 120 -2.33 -1.96 -1.63
CA VAL A 120 -0.96 -1.50 -1.29
C VAL A 120 -0.71 -0.03 -1.65
N VAL A 121 -1.42 0.52 -2.65
CA VAL A 121 -1.34 1.93 -3.02
C VAL A 121 -2.19 2.77 -2.07
N ARG A 122 -1.55 3.42 -1.09
CA ARG A 122 -2.22 4.09 0.03
C ARG A 122 -1.29 5.08 0.75
N SER A 123 -1.88 6.15 1.30
CA SER A 123 -1.14 7.13 2.11
C SER A 123 -1.04 6.74 3.58
N ASP A 124 -2.15 6.35 4.23
CA ASP A 124 -2.13 5.89 5.62
C ASP A 124 -1.75 4.42 5.66
N ILE A 125 -0.55 4.10 6.15
CA ILE A 125 -0.02 2.74 6.20
C ILE A 125 -0.17 2.09 7.58
N ARG A 126 -0.85 2.72 8.55
CA ARG A 126 -0.90 2.22 9.93
C ARG A 126 -1.70 0.93 10.11
N SER A 127 -2.65 0.65 9.24
CA SER A 127 -3.50 -0.54 9.31
C SER A 127 -3.18 -1.56 8.24
N SER A 128 -3.36 -2.84 8.54
CA SER A 128 -3.39 -3.91 7.55
C SER A 128 -4.58 -3.72 6.60
N PHE A 129 -4.57 -4.44 5.48
CA PHE A 129 -5.61 -4.46 4.46
C PHE A 129 -5.82 -5.87 3.91
N GLY A 130 -6.90 -6.05 3.14
CA GLY A 130 -7.36 -7.37 2.71
C GLY A 130 -8.11 -8.06 3.85
N ASP A 131 -7.60 -9.21 4.30
CA ASP A 131 -8.25 -10.05 5.32
C ASP A 131 -8.11 -9.51 6.75
N SER A 132 -7.14 -8.62 6.99
CA SER A 132 -6.89 -8.02 8.30
C SER A 132 -7.18 -6.52 8.30
N THR A 133 -7.65 -6.02 9.44
CA THR A 133 -7.84 -4.59 9.73
C THR A 133 -7.00 -4.13 10.92
N THR A 134 -6.09 -4.98 11.42
CA THR A 134 -5.23 -4.69 12.56
C THR A 134 -4.43 -3.42 12.32
N ALA A 135 -4.40 -2.53 13.30
CA ALA A 135 -3.60 -1.30 13.24
C ALA A 135 -2.33 -1.45 14.09
N ALA A 136 -1.18 -1.07 13.53
CA ALA A 136 0.05 -0.93 14.28
C ALA A 136 -0.08 0.21 15.30
N GLU A 137 0.18 -0.09 16.56
CA GLU A 137 0.20 0.91 17.62
C GLU A 137 1.55 1.65 17.64
N GLY A 138 1.53 2.95 17.88
CA GLY A 138 2.75 3.76 18.00
C GLY A 138 2.48 5.26 18.05
N VAL A 139 3.57 6.04 18.05
CA VAL A 139 3.51 7.50 17.94
C VAL A 139 3.32 7.87 16.48
N GLY A 140 2.28 8.65 16.14
CA GLY A 140 2.01 9.06 14.76
C GLY A 140 3.15 9.85 14.13
N LEU A 141 3.38 9.60 12.84
CA LEU A 141 4.40 10.26 12.04
C LEU A 141 3.88 10.51 10.63
N ASP A 142 3.91 11.76 10.17
CA ASP A 142 3.67 12.11 8.77
C ASP A 142 5.01 12.24 8.05
N ILE A 143 5.10 11.60 6.88
CA ILE A 143 6.32 11.50 6.08
C ILE A 143 6.00 12.13 4.73
N GLU A 144 6.79 13.13 4.33
CA GLU A 144 6.71 13.77 3.03
C GLU A 144 8.07 13.63 2.34
N LEU A 145 8.08 13.04 1.14
CA LEU A 145 9.27 12.92 0.31
C LEU A 145 9.05 13.68 -0.98
N THR A 146 10.05 14.43 -1.40
CA THR A 146 10.03 15.18 -2.65
C THR A 146 11.05 14.59 -3.62
N LEU A 147 10.56 14.16 -4.77
CA LEU A 147 11.35 13.47 -5.79
C LEU A 147 11.72 14.45 -6.91
N TYR A 148 12.99 14.37 -7.29
CA TYR A 148 13.56 15.11 -8.41
C TYR A 148 14.14 14.14 -9.42
N ASP A 149 13.88 14.39 -10.70
CA ASP A 149 14.44 13.63 -11.81
C ASP A 149 15.74 14.30 -12.28
N MET A 150 16.87 13.78 -11.82
CA MET A 150 18.20 14.29 -12.17
C MET A 150 18.57 14.04 -13.65
N ALA A 151 17.87 13.15 -14.34
CA ALA A 151 18.06 12.92 -15.77
C ALA A 151 17.27 13.92 -16.63
N ASN A 152 16.34 14.68 -16.03
CA ASN A 152 15.46 15.62 -16.71
C ASN A 152 15.56 17.02 -16.07
N ASP A 153 16.75 17.60 -16.08
CA ASP A 153 17.04 18.96 -15.60
C ASP A 153 16.58 19.24 -14.15
N ASN A 154 16.69 18.25 -13.26
CA ASN A 154 16.22 18.32 -11.88
C ASN A 154 14.73 18.71 -11.77
N ALA A 155 13.91 18.30 -12.75
CA ALA A 155 12.47 18.51 -12.72
C ALA A 155 11.82 17.71 -11.57
N ARG A 156 10.59 18.10 -11.20
CA ARG A 156 9.76 17.28 -10.30
C ARG A 156 9.49 15.93 -10.93
N PHE A 157 9.69 14.86 -10.17
CA PHE A 157 9.52 13.50 -10.68
C PHE A 157 8.06 13.04 -10.58
N GLU A 158 7.15 13.75 -11.27
CA GLU A 158 5.73 13.40 -11.33
C GLU A 158 5.53 11.96 -11.85
N GLY A 159 4.65 11.20 -11.20
CA GLY A 159 4.30 9.84 -11.62
C GLY A 159 5.25 8.74 -11.17
N ALA A 160 6.42 9.08 -10.60
CA ALA A 160 7.28 8.12 -9.94
C ALA A 160 6.56 7.46 -8.75
N ALA A 161 6.86 6.20 -8.46
CA ALA A 161 6.28 5.50 -7.33
C ALA A 161 7.32 5.29 -6.23
N VAL A 162 6.90 5.43 -4.98
CA VAL A 162 7.71 5.14 -3.79
C VAL A 162 7.02 4.04 -3.00
N TYR A 163 7.73 2.94 -2.78
CA TYR A 163 7.34 1.92 -1.82
C TYR A 163 8.08 2.17 -0.50
N LEU A 164 7.37 2.26 0.62
CA LEU A 164 7.94 2.49 1.95
C LEU A 164 7.58 1.36 2.91
N TRP A 165 8.54 0.89 3.71
CA TRP A 165 8.30 -0.08 4.78
C TRP A 165 9.17 0.14 6.02
N HIS A 166 8.66 -0.25 7.20
CA HIS A 166 9.43 -0.26 8.44
C HIS A 166 8.85 -1.20 9.50
N CYS A 167 9.57 -1.36 10.62
CA CYS A 167 9.10 -2.15 11.76
C CYS A 167 8.06 -1.43 12.61
N ASN A 168 7.27 -2.18 13.37
CA ASN A 168 6.38 -1.63 14.38
C ASN A 168 7.15 -1.11 15.62
N ARG A 169 6.41 -0.62 16.62
CA ARG A 169 6.98 -0.11 17.89
C ARG A 169 7.77 -1.14 18.70
N ASP A 170 7.59 -2.43 18.42
CA ASP A 170 8.24 -3.55 19.09
C ASP A 170 9.44 -4.08 18.28
N GLY A 171 9.77 -3.44 17.15
CA GLY A 171 10.89 -3.83 16.28
C GLY A 171 10.57 -4.97 15.32
N GLU A 172 9.30 -5.35 15.19
CA GLU A 172 8.85 -6.47 14.35
C GLU A 172 8.42 -5.99 12.96
N TYR A 173 8.63 -6.83 11.95
CA TYR A 173 8.21 -6.55 10.58
C TYR A 173 6.98 -7.38 10.21
N SER A 174 5.92 -6.70 9.79
CA SER A 174 4.74 -7.32 9.19
C SER A 174 5.17 -8.21 8.01
N MET A 175 4.47 -9.32 7.77
CA MET A 175 4.81 -10.38 6.79
C MET A 175 6.02 -11.27 7.13
N TYR A 176 6.82 -10.94 8.16
CA TYR A 176 8.09 -11.65 8.44
C TYR A 176 8.22 -12.15 9.88
N SER A 177 7.93 -11.31 10.87
CA SER A 177 8.01 -11.70 12.28
C SER A 177 6.90 -12.69 12.61
N GLU A 178 7.25 -13.80 13.30
CA GLU A 178 6.34 -14.94 13.52
C GLU A 178 4.97 -14.54 14.09
N ALA A 179 4.95 -13.59 15.04
CA ALA A 179 3.72 -13.12 15.68
C ALA A 179 2.79 -12.32 14.75
N ILE A 180 3.33 -11.73 13.68
CA ILE A 180 2.63 -10.79 12.78
C ILE A 180 2.85 -11.13 11.30
N ALA A 181 3.17 -12.39 11.00
CA ALA A 181 3.46 -12.85 9.64
C ALA A 181 2.24 -12.75 8.69
N ASN A 182 1.02 -12.69 9.25
CA ASN A 182 -0.22 -12.51 8.50
C ASN A 182 -0.68 -11.03 8.42
N GLU A 183 0.08 -10.10 8.99
CA GLU A 183 -0.20 -8.67 8.93
C GLU A 183 0.59 -8.01 7.79
N ASN A 184 0.10 -6.88 7.28
CA ASN A 184 0.71 -6.14 6.18
C ASN A 184 0.69 -4.60 6.38
N TYR A 185 0.43 -4.14 7.61
CA TYR A 185 0.61 -2.73 8.00
C TYR A 185 2.06 -2.25 7.82
N LEU A 186 2.23 -0.93 7.89
CA LEU A 186 3.51 -0.19 7.81
C LEU A 186 4.28 -0.46 6.51
N ARG A 187 3.53 -0.77 5.46
CA ARG A 187 3.97 -0.99 4.09
C ARG A 187 3.00 -0.28 3.16
N GLY A 188 3.49 0.46 2.18
CA GLY A 188 2.62 1.10 1.20
C GLY A 188 3.35 1.76 0.06
N VAL A 189 2.62 1.92 -1.04
CA VAL A 189 3.09 2.58 -2.27
C VAL A 189 2.35 3.91 -2.44
N GLN A 190 3.07 4.96 -2.78
CA GLN A 190 2.49 6.24 -3.20
C GLN A 190 3.09 6.67 -4.54
N VAL A 191 2.29 7.41 -5.31
CA VAL A 191 2.72 7.99 -6.59
C VAL A 191 2.93 9.48 -6.39
N ALA A 192 4.08 9.98 -6.83
CA ALA A 192 4.43 11.38 -6.77
C ALA A 192 3.45 12.23 -7.59
N ASP A 193 2.96 13.30 -7.00
CA ASP A 193 2.11 14.28 -7.68
C ASP A 193 2.92 15.19 -8.61
N ALA A 194 2.26 16.21 -9.19
CA ALA A 194 2.89 17.18 -10.10
C ALA A 194 4.02 17.98 -9.45
N ASP A 195 4.04 18.08 -8.12
CA ASP A 195 5.12 18.72 -7.36
C ASP A 195 6.22 17.71 -6.98
N GLY A 196 6.14 16.47 -7.45
CA GLY A 196 7.07 15.39 -7.15
C GLY A 196 6.91 14.85 -5.73
N VAL A 197 5.77 15.10 -5.07
CA VAL A 197 5.60 14.82 -3.65
C VAL A 197 4.84 13.51 -3.42
N VAL A 198 5.35 12.68 -2.52
CA VAL A 198 4.61 11.56 -1.91
C VAL A 198 4.42 11.83 -0.42
N LYS A 199 3.27 11.41 0.12
CA LYS A 199 2.93 11.56 1.54
C LYS A 199 2.45 10.24 2.14
N PHE A 200 2.98 9.90 3.31
CA PHE A 200 2.55 8.76 4.11
C PHE A 200 2.17 9.20 5.52
N THR A 201 1.12 8.60 6.07
CA THR A 201 0.79 8.67 7.50
C THR A 201 1.13 7.32 8.12
N SER A 202 2.01 7.33 9.11
CA SER A 202 2.57 6.12 9.73
C SER A 202 2.75 6.29 11.25
N ILE A 203 3.58 5.44 11.85
CA ILE A 203 4.11 5.58 13.21
C ILE A 203 5.64 5.69 13.19
N PHE A 204 6.23 6.28 14.23
CA PHE A 204 7.68 6.30 14.41
C PHE A 204 8.23 4.87 14.61
N PRO A 205 9.24 4.43 13.83
CA PRO A 205 9.77 3.07 13.91
C PRO A 205 10.58 2.85 15.20
N ALA A 206 10.62 1.60 15.67
CA ALA A 206 11.49 1.23 16.78
C ALA A 206 12.94 0.95 16.32
N CYS A 207 13.84 0.84 17.29
CA CYS A 207 15.09 0.10 17.08
C CYS A 207 14.82 -1.41 17.13
N TYR A 208 15.69 -2.19 16.49
CA TYR A 208 15.79 -3.64 16.69
C TYR A 208 17.27 -4.03 16.64
N ASP A 209 17.60 -5.28 17.00
CA ASP A 209 18.98 -5.71 17.29
C ASP A 209 20.04 -5.15 16.32
N GLY A 210 20.85 -4.23 16.84
CA GLY A 210 21.97 -3.60 16.13
C GLY A 210 21.59 -2.49 15.13
N ARG A 211 20.34 -2.01 15.10
CA ARG A 211 19.85 -1.01 14.15
C ARG A 211 19.14 0.15 14.85
N TRP A 212 19.49 1.37 14.46
CA TRP A 212 18.78 2.60 14.84
C TRP A 212 17.36 2.62 14.26
N PRO A 213 16.42 3.41 14.81
CA PRO A 213 15.12 3.64 14.16
C PRO A 213 15.32 4.04 12.70
N HIS A 214 14.66 3.35 11.78
CA HIS A 214 14.75 3.68 10.37
C HIS A 214 13.52 3.21 9.59
N MET A 215 13.31 3.84 8.44
CA MET A 215 12.32 3.45 7.44
C MET A 215 13.04 3.20 6.12
N HIS A 216 12.68 2.15 5.42
CA HIS A 216 13.22 1.87 4.10
C HIS A 216 12.27 2.39 3.04
N PHE A 217 12.81 2.69 1.87
CA PHE A 217 12.00 2.89 0.69
C PHE A 217 12.72 2.49 -0.59
N GLU A 218 11.92 2.23 -1.60
CA GLU A 218 12.35 2.01 -2.98
C GLU A 218 11.66 3.02 -3.89
N VAL A 219 12.41 3.53 -4.86
CA VAL A 219 11.90 4.44 -5.88
C VAL A 219 11.80 3.70 -7.20
N TYR A 220 10.67 3.85 -7.88
CA TYR A 220 10.37 3.27 -9.18
C TYR A 220 10.02 4.37 -10.18
N GLN A 221 10.32 4.14 -11.46
CA GLN A 221 10.00 5.08 -12.54
C GLN A 221 8.50 5.37 -12.64
N SER A 222 7.66 4.37 -12.34
CA SER A 222 6.21 4.50 -12.35
C SER A 222 5.55 3.48 -11.42
N LEU A 223 4.24 3.64 -11.18
CA LEU A 223 3.44 2.65 -10.45
C LEU A 223 3.43 1.27 -11.15
N ALA A 224 3.48 1.23 -12.49
CA ALA A 224 3.49 -0.03 -13.21
C ALA A 224 4.80 -0.81 -12.99
N ASP A 225 5.90 -0.10 -12.77
CA ASP A 225 7.21 -0.67 -12.47
C ASP A 225 7.30 -1.17 -11.02
N ALA A 226 6.54 -0.55 -10.11
CA ALA A 226 6.43 -0.91 -8.69
C ALA A 226 5.63 -2.20 -8.43
N THR A 227 5.85 -3.22 -9.26
CA THR A 227 5.28 -4.57 -9.18
C THR A 227 6.36 -5.64 -8.99
N SER A 228 7.64 -5.27 -9.08
CA SER A 228 8.75 -6.20 -8.88
C SER A 228 10.00 -5.47 -8.43
N TYR A 229 10.70 -6.04 -7.45
CA TYR A 229 11.94 -5.51 -6.92
C TYR A 229 13.06 -5.26 -7.94
N SER A 230 13.02 -5.88 -9.13
CA SER A 230 14.05 -5.70 -10.15
C SER A 230 13.93 -4.40 -10.94
N ASN A 231 12.77 -3.74 -10.87
CA ASN A 231 12.49 -2.51 -11.63
C ASN A 231 12.79 -1.23 -10.85
N LYS A 232 13.24 -1.35 -9.60
CA LYS A 232 13.58 -0.18 -8.79
C LYS A 232 14.75 0.60 -9.37
N LEU A 233 14.66 1.91 -9.25
CA LEU A 233 15.74 2.84 -9.55
C LEU A 233 16.74 2.90 -8.38
N ARG A 234 16.22 2.93 -7.15
CA ARG A 234 17.00 3.04 -5.91
C ARG A 234 16.33 2.36 -4.73
N THR A 235 17.15 1.81 -3.84
CA THR A 235 16.77 1.50 -2.45
C THR A 235 17.51 2.45 -1.52
N SER A 236 16.83 3.03 -0.53
CA SER A 236 17.48 3.85 0.49
C SER A 236 16.75 3.76 1.85
N GLN A 237 17.25 4.49 2.86
CA GLN A 237 16.71 4.52 4.22
C GLN A 237 16.62 5.95 4.78
N LEU A 238 15.60 6.20 5.59
CA LEU A 238 15.44 7.36 6.46
C LEU A 238 15.80 6.93 7.89
N ALA A 239 16.72 7.62 8.58
CA ALA A 239 17.14 7.30 9.95
C ALA A 239 17.31 8.56 10.79
#